data_AF-A0AAD3AAL3-F1
#
_entry.id   AF-A0AAD3AAL3-F1
#
_cell.length_a   1.000
_cell.length_b   1.000
_cell.length_c   1.000
_cell.angle_alpha   90.00
_cell.angle_beta   90.00
_cell.angle_gamma   90.00
#
_symmetry.space_group_name_H-M   'P 1'
#
loop_
_entity.id
_entity.type
_entity.pdbx_description
1 polymer ?
#
loop_
_entity_poly.entity_id
_entity_poly.type
_entity_poly.pdbx_seq_one_letter_code
_entity_poly.pdbx_strand_id
1 'polypeptide(L)'
;MKRKVNFMIWAVAIMLLSFQMSSCSEHIEDWHGNVTVGSILLSNYSIISAQGYDASKMTAVGVVIGTRQDSMWVISTKNLGQAAYLDTLMSVPSVSADENALCGIDNTSAILKSDRKSPAVKSIIDYPSPVKGWALPSIGELRMLAANVGTIGNVMDTIDGDAFLTVPYLSSTQDGSSTQTEELYAKCISLHSGYISSILKTDPAQVRPILRMKMN
;
A
#
# COMPACT_ATOMS: atom_id res chain seq x y z
N MET A 1 10.00 54.88 -39.37
CA MET A 1 9.47 53.57 -38.92
C MET A 1 10.46 52.73 -38.10
N LYS A 2 11.57 53.27 -37.57
CA LYS A 2 12.58 52.50 -36.79
C LYS A 2 12.47 52.64 -35.26
N ARG A 3 11.68 53.59 -34.74
CA ARG A 3 11.61 53.90 -33.31
C ARG A 3 10.57 53.07 -32.53
N LYS A 4 9.57 52.51 -33.22
CA LYS A 4 8.50 51.68 -32.62
C LYS A 4 8.92 50.22 -32.39
N VAL A 5 9.89 49.72 -33.14
CA VAL A 5 10.33 48.31 -33.06
C VAL A 5 11.18 48.05 -31.81
N ASN A 6 12.00 49.02 -31.37
CA ASN A 6 12.82 48.86 -30.17
C ASN A 6 12.02 48.88 -28.85
N PHE A 7 10.89 49.61 -28.81
CA PHE A 7 10.03 49.64 -27.62
C PHE A 7 9.27 48.32 -27.43
N MET A 8 8.88 47.68 -28.54
CA MET A 8 8.15 46.42 -28.52
C MET A 8 9.05 45.23 -28.12
N ILE A 9 10.34 45.28 -28.49
CA ILE A 9 11.33 44.26 -28.10
C ILE A 9 11.66 44.35 -26.59
N TRP A 10 11.70 45.56 -26.01
CA TRP A 10 11.94 45.73 -24.57
C TRP A 10 10.73 45.34 -23.72
N ALA A 11 9.50 45.53 -24.21
CA ALA A 11 8.29 45.10 -23.51
C ALA A 11 8.15 43.57 -23.42
N VAL A 12 8.57 42.84 -24.45
CA VAL A 12 8.55 41.36 -24.45
C VAL A 12 9.61 40.78 -23.52
N ALA A 13 10.78 41.42 -23.40
CA ALA A 13 11.85 40.98 -22.49
C ALA A 13 11.46 41.12 -21.00
N ILE A 14 10.65 42.11 -20.64
CA ILE A 14 10.18 42.33 -19.26
C ILE A 14 9.01 41.39 -18.91
N MET A 15 8.17 41.03 -19.89
CA MET A 15 7.05 40.10 -19.70
C MET A 15 7.48 38.62 -19.62
N LEU A 16 8.69 38.29 -20.07
CA LEU A 16 9.28 36.95 -19.93
C LEU A 16 9.97 36.71 -18.58
N LEU A 17 10.14 37.76 -17.75
CA LEU A 17 10.82 37.65 -16.45
C LEU A 17 9.89 37.39 -15.27
N SER A 18 8.57 37.36 -15.47
CA SER A 18 7.57 37.22 -14.39
C SER A 18 6.95 35.81 -14.25
N PHE A 19 7.50 34.80 -14.94
CA PHE A 19 7.15 33.38 -14.74
C PHE A 19 8.09 32.66 -13.75
N GLN A 20 8.48 33.35 -12.68
CA GLN A 20 9.30 32.78 -11.61
C GLN A 20 8.57 32.98 -10.29
N MET A 21 7.49 32.23 -10.06
CA MET A 21 6.86 31.83 -8.77
C MET A 21 5.70 30.89 -9.12
N SER A 22 5.51 29.68 -8.60
CA SER A 22 6.13 28.91 -7.54
C SER A 22 6.16 27.46 -8.03
N SER A 23 7.34 26.92 -8.33
CA SER A 23 7.50 25.47 -8.12
C SER A 23 7.69 25.33 -6.62
N CYS A 24 6.59 25.15 -5.88
CA CYS A 24 6.68 24.50 -4.59
C CYS A 24 7.25 23.12 -4.90
N SER A 25 8.58 23.03 -4.84
CA SER A 25 9.26 21.79 -4.55
C SER A 25 8.55 21.23 -3.34
N GLU A 26 7.72 20.22 -3.53
CA GLU A 26 7.50 19.27 -2.47
C GLU A 26 8.90 18.73 -2.19
N HIS A 27 9.55 19.31 -1.18
CA HIS A 27 10.73 18.75 -0.58
C HIS A 27 10.27 17.36 -0.10
N ILE A 28 10.44 16.36 -0.96
CA ILE A 28 10.65 15.01 -0.52
C ILE A 28 11.98 15.15 0.21
N GLU A 29 11.93 15.31 1.53
CA GLU A 29 13.10 15.09 2.35
C GLU A 29 13.62 13.71 1.94
N ASP A 30 14.82 13.70 1.36
CA ASP A 30 15.63 12.50 1.24
C ASP A 30 15.51 11.78 2.58
N TRP A 31 15.23 10.47 2.54
CA TRP A 31 14.97 9.68 3.74
C TRP A 31 16.25 9.60 4.58
N HIS A 32 16.52 10.64 5.36
CA HIS A 32 17.74 10.80 6.13
C HIS A 32 17.72 10.01 7.45
N GLY A 33 16.67 9.21 7.68
CA GLY A 33 16.61 8.20 8.74
C GLY A 33 16.66 6.80 8.16
N ASN A 34 17.37 5.88 8.84
CA ASN A 34 17.23 4.45 8.60
C ASN A 34 15.75 4.07 8.78
N VAL A 35 15.01 3.89 7.69
CA VAL A 35 13.64 3.37 7.73
C VAL A 35 13.69 1.96 8.28
N THR A 36 12.96 1.72 9.36
CA THR A 36 12.95 0.43 10.06
C THR A 36 11.53 -0.09 10.19
N VAL A 37 11.40 -1.38 10.50
CA VAL A 37 10.11 -1.96 10.86
C VAL A 37 9.54 -1.17 12.05
N GLY A 38 8.28 -0.75 11.94
CA GLY A 38 7.62 0.09 12.94
C GLY A 38 7.74 1.60 12.70
N SER A 39 8.51 2.05 11.69
CA SER A 39 8.40 3.44 11.21
C SER A 39 6.96 3.74 10.76
N ILE A 40 6.53 4.99 10.86
CA ILE A 40 5.15 5.42 10.58
C ILE A 40 5.14 6.22 9.27
N LEU A 41 4.25 5.84 8.36
CA LEU A 41 3.90 6.65 7.20
C LEU A 41 2.82 7.66 7.59
N LEU A 42 3.10 8.95 7.36
CA LEU A 42 2.17 10.04 7.59
C LEU A 42 1.36 10.38 6.33
N SER A 43 0.24 11.10 6.51
CA SER A 43 -0.65 11.51 5.42
C SER A 43 0.00 12.43 4.37
N ASN A 44 1.13 13.04 4.70
CA ASN A 44 1.96 13.88 3.81
C ASN A 44 3.12 13.11 3.18
N TYR A 45 3.05 11.77 3.12
CA TYR A 45 4.07 10.87 2.55
C TYR A 45 5.41 10.80 3.30
N SER A 46 5.60 11.60 4.34
CA SER A 46 6.80 11.49 5.19
C SER A 46 6.78 10.21 6.03
N ILE A 47 7.97 9.68 6.31
CA ILE A 47 8.17 8.50 7.15
C ILE A 47 8.98 8.92 8.36
N ILE A 48 8.46 8.63 9.54
CA ILE A 48 9.10 9.00 10.81
C ILE A 48 9.28 7.76 11.71
N SER A 49 10.11 7.86 12.73
CA SER A 49 10.15 6.85 13.79
C SER A 49 8.92 6.93 14.69
N ALA A 50 8.55 5.83 15.34
CA ALA A 50 7.44 5.80 16.28
C ALA A 50 7.61 6.79 17.45
N GLN A 51 8.85 7.01 17.90
CA GLN A 51 9.16 7.94 19.00
C GLN A 51 8.95 9.41 18.61
N GLY A 52 9.04 9.74 17.32
CA GLY A 52 8.83 11.10 16.82
C GLY A 52 7.36 11.43 16.55
N TYR A 53 6.43 10.50 16.77
CA TYR A 53 5.02 10.71 16.46
C TYR A 53 4.33 11.58 17.51
N ASP A 54 3.62 12.61 17.04
CA ASP A 54 2.80 13.50 17.84
C ASP A 54 1.38 13.53 17.27
N ALA A 55 0.46 12.80 17.91
CA ALA A 55 -0.94 12.68 17.49
C ALA A 55 -1.68 14.03 17.41
N SER A 56 -1.20 15.08 18.08
CA SER A 56 -1.79 16.42 18.01
C SER A 56 -1.45 17.19 16.73
N LYS A 57 -0.40 16.75 16.01
CA LYS A 57 0.14 17.44 14.82
C LYS A 57 0.21 16.56 13.58
N MET A 58 0.18 15.24 13.76
CA MET A 58 0.51 14.27 12.71
C MET A 58 -0.61 13.25 12.53
N THR A 59 -0.95 12.97 11.27
CA THR A 59 -1.91 11.92 10.91
C THR A 59 -1.16 10.72 10.36
N ALA A 60 -1.15 9.63 11.11
CA ALA A 60 -0.58 8.36 10.66
C ALA A 60 -1.56 7.62 9.74
N VAL A 61 -1.04 7.05 8.64
CA VAL A 61 -1.84 6.32 7.65
C VAL A 61 -1.33 4.89 7.40
N GLY A 62 -0.11 4.59 7.83
CA GLY A 62 0.39 3.22 7.84
C GLY A 62 1.66 3.03 8.65
N VAL A 63 2.09 1.78 8.78
CA VAL A 63 3.29 1.37 9.51
C VAL A 63 4.16 0.49 8.63
N VAL A 64 5.46 0.74 8.64
CA VAL A 64 6.44 -0.04 7.88
C VAL A 64 6.54 -1.45 8.46
N ILE A 65 6.33 -2.46 7.63
CA ILE A 65 6.40 -3.88 8.01
C ILE A 65 7.71 -4.53 7.60
N GLY A 66 8.46 -3.91 6.69
CA GLY A 66 9.77 -4.37 6.25
C GLY A 66 10.31 -3.60 5.04
N THR A 67 11.58 -3.82 4.77
CA THR A 67 12.33 -3.24 3.65
C THR A 67 13.11 -4.31 2.92
N ARG A 68 13.34 -4.13 1.62
CA ARG A 68 14.13 -5.02 0.77
C ARG A 68 14.62 -4.23 -0.43
N GLN A 69 15.94 -4.26 -0.64
CA GLN A 69 16.60 -3.49 -1.70
C GLN A 69 16.22 -2.00 -1.62
N ASP A 70 15.59 -1.47 -2.66
CA ASP A 70 15.15 -0.08 -2.83
C ASP A 70 13.66 0.11 -2.50
N SER A 71 13.04 -0.85 -1.79
CA SER A 71 11.61 -0.86 -1.56
C SER A 71 11.27 -1.11 -0.09
N MET A 72 10.15 -0.55 0.34
CA MET A 72 9.56 -0.78 1.65
C MET A 72 8.08 -1.09 1.54
N TRP A 73 7.58 -1.83 2.52
CA TRP A 73 6.20 -2.24 2.62
C TRP A 73 5.56 -1.61 3.83
N VAL A 74 4.38 -1.03 3.64
CA VAL A 74 3.63 -0.31 4.66
C VAL A 74 2.24 -0.93 4.76
N ILE A 75 1.84 -1.34 5.95
CA ILE A 75 0.48 -1.79 6.22
C ILE A 75 -0.38 -0.61 6.65
N SER A 76 -1.62 -0.52 6.16
CA SER A 76 -2.55 0.54 6.54
C SER A 76 -2.89 0.48 8.03
N THR A 77 -3.14 1.65 8.63
CA THR A 77 -3.72 1.77 9.97
C THR A 77 -5.16 1.26 10.07
N LYS A 78 -5.84 1.02 8.93
CA LYS A 78 -7.26 0.62 8.90
C LYS A 78 -7.47 -0.82 8.44
N ASN A 79 -8.28 -1.55 9.20
CA ASN A 79 -8.90 -2.79 8.74
C ASN A 79 -10.16 -2.44 7.96
N LEU A 80 -10.33 -2.99 6.76
CA LEU A 80 -11.50 -2.70 5.93
C LEU A 80 -12.66 -3.68 6.17
N GLY A 81 -12.54 -4.54 7.17
CA GLY A 81 -13.51 -5.58 7.49
C GLY A 81 -13.32 -6.81 6.61
N GLN A 82 -14.38 -7.58 6.45
CA GLN A 82 -14.33 -8.85 5.72
C GLN A 82 -14.86 -8.72 4.30
N ALA A 83 -14.14 -9.29 3.34
CA ALA A 83 -14.59 -9.39 1.97
C ALA A 83 -14.06 -10.68 1.32
N ALA A 84 -14.80 -11.18 0.33
CA ALA A 84 -14.39 -12.35 -0.44
C ALA A 84 -13.29 -11.99 -1.46
N TYR A 85 -12.43 -12.96 -1.79
CA TYR A 85 -11.38 -12.82 -2.78
C TYR A 85 -11.97 -12.60 -4.18
N LEU A 86 -12.94 -13.42 -4.59
CA LEU A 86 -13.75 -13.26 -5.80
C LEU A 86 -15.22 -13.55 -5.49
N ASP A 87 -16.11 -13.09 -6.36
CA ASP A 87 -17.53 -13.50 -6.34
C ASP A 87 -17.78 -14.87 -7.01
N THR A 88 -16.74 -15.50 -7.56
CA THR A 88 -16.80 -16.75 -8.33
C THR A 88 -15.60 -17.65 -8.03
N LEU A 89 -15.77 -18.96 -8.25
CA LEU A 89 -14.72 -19.96 -8.11
C LEU A 89 -13.99 -20.16 -9.44
N MET A 90 -13.11 -19.22 -9.78
CA MET A 90 -12.31 -19.26 -11.00
C MET A 90 -10.89 -18.76 -10.72
N SER A 91 -9.92 -19.23 -11.50
CA SER A 91 -8.58 -18.64 -11.51
C SER A 91 -8.59 -17.23 -12.11
N VAL A 92 -7.61 -16.43 -11.68
CA VAL A 92 -7.32 -15.11 -12.23
C VAL A 92 -5.99 -15.21 -12.98
N PRO A 93 -5.97 -14.97 -14.30
CA PRO A 93 -4.72 -14.98 -15.06
C PRO A 93 -3.71 -13.97 -14.50
N SER A 94 -2.43 -14.33 -14.56
CA SER A 94 -1.30 -13.47 -14.17
C SER A 94 -1.24 -13.07 -12.69
N VAL A 95 -2.08 -13.66 -11.84
CA VAL A 95 -1.90 -13.58 -10.38
C VAL A 95 -0.90 -14.65 -9.95
N SER A 96 0.15 -14.25 -9.24
CA SER A 96 1.14 -15.17 -8.73
C SER A 96 0.58 -16.08 -7.63
N ALA A 97 0.89 -17.36 -7.71
CA ALA A 97 0.68 -18.35 -6.66
C ALA A 97 1.94 -18.60 -5.80
N ASP A 98 3.06 -17.92 -6.08
CA ASP A 98 4.27 -18.04 -5.28
C ASP A 98 4.05 -17.42 -3.90
N GLU A 99 4.06 -18.25 -2.86
CA GLU A 99 3.81 -17.81 -1.50
C GLU A 99 4.94 -16.95 -0.90
N ASN A 100 6.11 -16.88 -1.55
CA ASN A 100 7.25 -16.09 -1.11
C ASN A 100 7.36 -14.73 -1.81
N ALA A 101 6.57 -14.51 -2.86
CA ALA A 101 6.62 -13.29 -3.64
C ALA A 101 5.99 -12.10 -2.89
N LEU A 102 6.65 -10.94 -2.94
CA LEU A 102 6.16 -9.67 -2.40
C LEU A 102 5.49 -8.86 -3.52
N CYS A 103 4.34 -9.36 -3.98
CA CYS A 103 3.73 -9.00 -5.25
C CYS A 103 2.26 -8.54 -5.13
N GLY A 104 1.86 -8.02 -3.96
CA GLY A 104 0.46 -7.67 -3.71
C GLY A 104 -0.10 -6.66 -4.71
N ILE A 105 0.69 -5.66 -5.08
CA ILE A 105 0.31 -4.66 -6.09
C ILE A 105 0.20 -5.24 -7.50
N ASP A 106 1.07 -6.17 -7.87
CA ASP A 106 1.08 -6.82 -9.19
C ASP A 106 -0.14 -7.75 -9.31
N ASN A 107 -0.42 -8.55 -8.26
CA ASN A 107 -1.61 -9.38 -8.18
C ASN A 107 -2.90 -8.55 -8.17
N THR A 108 -2.96 -7.48 -7.38
CA THR A 108 -4.13 -6.58 -7.35
C THR A 108 -4.38 -5.98 -8.74
N SER A 109 -3.33 -5.58 -9.45
CA SER A 109 -3.42 -5.07 -10.81
C SER A 109 -3.91 -6.12 -11.80
N ALA A 110 -3.46 -7.38 -11.67
CA ALA A 110 -3.93 -8.49 -12.49
C ALA A 110 -5.43 -8.78 -12.27
N ILE A 111 -5.89 -8.78 -11.01
CA ILE A 111 -7.31 -8.92 -10.67
C ILE A 111 -8.13 -7.78 -11.29
N LEU A 112 -7.71 -6.53 -11.14
CA LEU A 112 -8.41 -5.36 -11.72
C LEU A 112 -8.49 -5.38 -13.25
N LYS A 113 -7.45 -5.90 -13.91
CA LYS A 113 -7.43 -6.02 -15.39
C LYS A 113 -8.23 -7.20 -15.91
N SER A 114 -8.60 -8.14 -15.04
CA SER A 114 -9.39 -9.29 -15.42
C SER A 114 -10.88 -8.97 -15.42
N ASP A 115 -11.68 -9.83 -16.07
CA ASP A 115 -13.15 -9.75 -15.99
C ASP A 115 -13.72 -10.32 -14.66
N ARG A 116 -12.86 -10.60 -13.68
CA ARG A 116 -13.24 -11.19 -12.39
C ARG A 116 -13.58 -10.09 -11.39
N LYS A 117 -14.72 -10.19 -10.72
CA LYS A 117 -15.10 -9.25 -9.67
C LYS A 117 -14.54 -9.71 -8.34
N SER A 118 -13.75 -8.85 -7.72
CA SER A 118 -13.16 -9.09 -6.40
C SER A 118 -13.74 -8.11 -5.38
N PRO A 119 -14.60 -8.55 -4.45
CA PRO A 119 -15.07 -7.73 -3.35
C PRO A 119 -13.92 -7.19 -2.49
N ALA A 120 -12.89 -8.00 -2.23
CA ALA A 120 -11.70 -7.58 -1.49
C ALA A 120 -10.93 -6.47 -2.22
N VAL A 121 -10.59 -6.63 -3.50
CA VAL A 121 -9.92 -5.57 -4.27
C VAL A 121 -10.80 -4.34 -4.39
N LYS A 122 -12.12 -4.50 -4.56
CA LYS A 122 -13.05 -3.36 -4.57
C LYS A 122 -12.97 -2.54 -3.27
N SER A 123 -12.92 -3.21 -2.11
CA SER A 123 -12.77 -2.50 -0.82
C SER A 123 -11.48 -1.70 -0.73
N ILE A 124 -10.38 -2.20 -1.32
CA ILE A 124 -9.10 -1.47 -1.41
C ILE A 124 -9.20 -0.24 -2.31
N ILE A 125 -9.86 -0.35 -3.47
CA ILE A 125 -10.04 0.78 -4.40
C ILE A 125 -10.94 1.86 -3.81
N ASP A 126 -11.99 1.45 -3.08
CA ASP A 126 -12.93 2.36 -2.46
C ASP A 126 -12.39 2.96 -1.14
N TYR A 127 -11.23 2.51 -0.65
CA TYR A 127 -10.63 2.97 0.61
C TYR A 127 -10.23 4.45 0.56
N PRO A 128 -10.88 5.33 1.36
CA PRO A 128 -10.52 6.75 1.39
C PRO A 128 -9.20 6.94 2.16
N SER A 129 -8.13 7.22 1.42
CA SER A 129 -6.82 7.53 1.99
C SER A 129 -6.18 8.73 1.27
N PRO A 130 -5.47 9.61 2.02
CA PRO A 130 -4.68 10.68 1.43
C PRO A 130 -3.47 10.15 0.63
N VAL A 131 -3.02 8.93 0.96
CA VAL A 131 -1.99 8.20 0.21
C VAL A 131 -2.64 7.26 -0.79
N LYS A 132 -2.08 7.17 -2.00
CA LYS A 132 -2.56 6.31 -3.09
C LYS A 132 -1.63 5.11 -3.32
N GLY A 133 -2.12 4.12 -4.06
CA GLY A 133 -1.35 2.92 -4.42
C GLY A 133 -1.52 1.73 -3.47
N TRP A 134 -2.50 1.78 -2.58
CA TRP A 134 -2.88 0.65 -1.74
C TRP A 134 -3.30 -0.56 -2.58
N ALA A 135 -2.94 -1.76 -2.11
CA ALA A 135 -3.17 -3.03 -2.76
C ALA A 135 -3.68 -4.08 -1.75
N LEU A 136 -4.26 -5.16 -2.27
CA LEU A 136 -4.50 -6.37 -1.49
C LEU A 136 -3.15 -7.10 -1.33
N PRO A 137 -2.66 -7.32 -0.09
CA PRO A 137 -1.34 -7.87 0.13
C PRO A 137 -1.22 -9.30 -0.38
N SER A 138 -0.06 -9.63 -0.94
CA SER A 138 0.32 -11.02 -1.21
C SER A 138 0.56 -11.78 0.10
N ILE A 139 0.52 -13.12 0.05
CA ILE A 139 0.75 -13.93 1.25
C ILE A 139 2.19 -13.76 1.77
N GLY A 140 3.16 -13.49 0.90
CA GLY A 140 4.54 -13.18 1.29
C GLY A 140 4.64 -11.88 2.10
N GLU A 141 3.89 -10.86 1.72
CA GLU A 141 3.81 -9.60 2.46
C GLU A 141 3.09 -9.75 3.81
N LEU A 142 2.00 -10.53 3.86
CA LEU A 142 1.34 -10.81 5.12
C LEU A 142 2.21 -11.68 6.05
N ARG A 143 3.07 -12.55 5.50
CA ARG A 143 4.06 -13.30 6.26
C ARG A 143 5.13 -12.38 6.86
N MET A 144 5.56 -11.37 6.11
CA MET A 144 6.45 -10.32 6.61
C MET A 144 5.80 -9.52 7.76
N LEU A 145 4.51 -9.19 7.64
CA LEU A 145 3.72 -8.59 8.71
C LEU A 145 3.63 -9.53 9.93
N ALA A 146 3.26 -10.80 9.75
CA ALA A 146 3.12 -11.78 10.82
C ALA A 146 4.42 -11.94 11.63
N ALA A 147 5.57 -11.97 10.96
CA ALA A 147 6.89 -12.04 11.61
C ALA A 147 7.19 -10.83 12.52
N ASN A 148 6.51 -9.70 12.30
CA ASN A 148 6.72 -8.44 13.02
C ASN A 148 5.46 -7.95 13.75
N VAL A 149 4.43 -8.78 13.88
CA VAL A 149 3.08 -8.35 14.31
C VAL A 149 3.06 -7.75 15.71
N GLY A 150 3.93 -8.22 16.62
CA GLY A 150 4.04 -7.66 17.97
C GLY A 150 4.58 -6.23 17.97
N THR A 151 5.69 -5.99 17.26
CA THR A 151 6.28 -4.65 17.11
C THR A 151 5.30 -3.70 16.44
N ILE A 152 4.70 -4.12 15.33
CA ILE A 152 3.78 -3.30 14.55
C ILE A 152 2.49 -3.07 15.35
N GLY A 153 2.01 -4.05 16.11
CA GLY A 153 0.85 -3.92 17.00
C GLY A 153 1.03 -2.82 18.04
N ASN A 154 2.18 -2.79 18.72
CA ASN A 154 2.49 -1.72 19.68
C ASN A 154 2.51 -0.33 19.03
N VAL A 155 2.99 -0.24 17.78
CA VAL A 155 2.95 1.01 17.01
C VAL A 155 1.53 1.38 16.63
N MET A 156 0.70 0.41 16.21
CA MET A 156 -0.73 0.65 15.94
C MET A 156 -1.44 1.23 17.17
N ASP A 157 -1.19 0.68 18.37
CA ASP A 157 -1.76 1.22 19.62
C ASP A 157 -1.31 2.67 19.87
N THR A 158 -0.06 3.01 19.54
CA THR A 158 0.50 4.36 19.71
C THR A 158 -0.15 5.38 18.77
N ILE A 159 -0.53 4.96 17.56
CA ILE A 159 -1.05 5.83 16.50
C ILE A 159 -2.57 5.77 16.34
N ASP A 160 -3.27 5.13 17.28
CA ASP A 160 -4.72 4.86 17.21
C ASP A 160 -5.12 4.12 15.90
N GLY A 161 -4.26 3.20 15.48
CA GLY A 161 -4.49 2.27 14.39
C GLY A 161 -5.33 1.08 14.85
N ASP A 162 -6.03 0.47 13.92
CA ASP A 162 -6.88 -0.68 14.21
C ASP A 162 -6.02 -1.90 14.61
N ALA A 163 -6.37 -2.56 15.71
CA ALA A 163 -5.67 -3.74 16.20
C ALA A 163 -5.66 -4.91 15.19
N PHE A 164 -4.65 -5.78 15.28
CA PHE A 164 -4.59 -7.03 14.50
C PHE A 164 -5.45 -8.11 15.14
N LEU A 165 -6.42 -8.62 14.39
CA LEU A 165 -7.37 -9.63 14.87
C LEU A 165 -6.76 -11.04 14.87
N THR A 166 -7.36 -11.95 15.63
CA THR A 166 -6.99 -13.38 15.71
C THR A 166 -7.63 -14.23 14.61
N VAL A 167 -8.37 -13.62 13.69
CA VAL A 167 -8.99 -14.28 12.54
C VAL A 167 -8.11 -14.13 11.27
N PRO A 168 -8.31 -14.96 10.23
CA PRO A 168 -7.48 -14.92 9.04
C PRO A 168 -7.59 -13.60 8.25
N TYR A 169 -6.43 -13.14 7.76
CA TYR A 169 -6.29 -12.04 6.82
C TYR A 169 -6.13 -12.57 5.40
N LEU A 170 -6.93 -12.04 4.49
CA LEU A 170 -6.97 -12.42 3.10
C LEU A 170 -5.76 -11.88 2.34
N SER A 171 -5.18 -12.71 1.48
CA SER A 171 -4.14 -12.29 0.55
C SER A 171 -4.64 -12.21 -0.90
N SER A 172 -3.85 -11.59 -1.77
CA SER A 172 -4.02 -11.60 -3.21
C SER A 172 -3.41 -12.83 -3.90
N THR A 173 -2.84 -13.79 -3.15
CA THR A 173 -2.18 -14.98 -3.67
C THR A 173 -3.18 -16.13 -3.84
N GLN A 174 -3.20 -16.78 -5.01
CA GLN A 174 -4.02 -17.97 -5.27
C GLN A 174 -3.38 -19.24 -4.72
N ASP A 175 -4.17 -20.28 -4.43
CA ASP A 175 -3.62 -21.58 -4.02
C ASP A 175 -3.15 -22.43 -5.20
N GLY A 176 -1.92 -22.19 -5.66
CA GLY A 176 -1.32 -22.91 -6.80
C GLY A 176 -0.86 -24.34 -6.53
N SER A 177 -1.29 -25.00 -5.45
CA SER A 177 -0.92 -26.39 -5.16
C SER A 177 -1.35 -27.38 -6.27
N SER A 178 -2.40 -27.03 -7.01
CA SER A 178 -2.91 -27.70 -8.20
C SER A 178 -3.77 -26.71 -9.01
N THR A 179 -4.11 -27.03 -10.26
CA THR A 179 -5.06 -26.22 -11.05
C THR A 179 -6.43 -26.11 -10.38
N GLN A 180 -6.91 -27.19 -9.75
CA GLN A 180 -8.20 -27.18 -9.05
C GLN A 180 -8.17 -26.28 -7.81
N THR A 181 -7.10 -26.33 -7.02
CA THR A 181 -6.99 -25.45 -5.85
C THR A 181 -6.80 -24.00 -6.26
N GLU A 182 -6.13 -23.74 -7.39
CA GLU A 182 -5.94 -22.39 -7.90
C GLU A 182 -7.29 -21.79 -8.33
N GLU A 183 -8.21 -22.58 -8.86
CA GLU A 183 -9.57 -22.15 -9.18
C GLU A 183 -10.41 -21.87 -7.93
N LEU A 184 -10.34 -22.76 -6.93
CA LEU A 184 -11.25 -22.76 -5.79
C LEU A 184 -10.82 -21.85 -4.64
N TYR A 185 -9.50 -21.74 -4.39
CA TYR A 185 -8.97 -21.19 -3.14
C TYR A 185 -8.00 -20.04 -3.35
N ALA A 186 -8.00 -19.12 -2.38
CA ALA A 186 -6.96 -18.12 -2.16
C ALA A 186 -6.24 -18.41 -0.84
N LYS A 187 -5.03 -17.87 -0.67
CA LYS A 187 -4.27 -17.98 0.58
C LYS A 187 -4.70 -16.91 1.58
N CYS A 188 -4.76 -17.28 2.85
CA CYS A 188 -4.93 -16.38 3.97
C CYS A 188 -3.97 -16.75 5.10
N ILE A 189 -3.77 -15.85 6.06
CA ILE A 189 -2.86 -16.07 7.19
C ILE A 189 -3.47 -15.59 8.50
N SER A 190 -3.24 -16.35 9.57
CA SER A 190 -3.53 -15.92 10.94
C SER A 190 -2.29 -15.23 11.53
N LEU A 191 -2.28 -13.89 11.52
CA LEU A 191 -1.08 -13.07 11.76
C LEU A 191 -0.33 -13.41 13.05
N HIS A 192 -1.04 -13.63 14.15
CA HIS A 192 -0.42 -13.93 15.46
C HIS A 192 0.29 -15.29 15.52
N SER A 193 -0.07 -16.23 14.65
CA SER A 193 0.54 -17.57 14.58
C SER A 193 1.46 -17.75 13.37
N GLY A 194 1.35 -16.88 12.37
CA GLY A 194 1.98 -17.09 11.05
C GLY A 194 1.39 -18.26 10.25
N TYR A 195 0.33 -18.92 10.74
CA TYR A 195 -0.27 -20.07 10.06
C TYR A 195 -0.96 -19.64 8.75
N ILE A 196 -0.47 -20.19 7.64
CA ILE A 196 -1.02 -19.99 6.29
C ILE A 196 -2.02 -21.11 6.00
N SER A 197 -3.18 -20.74 5.49
CA SER A 197 -4.25 -21.64 5.10
C SER A 197 -4.87 -21.22 3.77
N SER A 198 -5.74 -22.08 3.24
CA SER A 198 -6.51 -21.81 2.04
C SER A 198 -7.96 -21.55 2.40
N ILE A 199 -8.57 -20.55 1.75
CA ILE A 199 -9.98 -20.16 1.94
C ILE A 199 -10.68 -20.17 0.57
N LEU A 200 -11.94 -20.61 0.52
CA LEU A 200 -12.72 -20.54 -0.71
C LEU A 200 -12.76 -19.09 -1.19
N LYS A 201 -12.60 -18.87 -2.50
CA LYS A 201 -12.53 -17.50 -3.02
C LYS A 201 -13.78 -16.67 -2.74
N THR A 202 -14.93 -17.34 -2.60
CA THR A 202 -16.23 -16.74 -2.29
C THR A 202 -16.44 -16.47 -0.80
N ASP A 203 -15.60 -17.03 0.07
CA ASP A 203 -15.75 -16.87 1.52
C ASP A 203 -15.02 -15.60 1.99
N PRO A 204 -15.61 -14.85 2.93
CA PRO A 204 -15.05 -13.59 3.36
C PRO A 204 -13.94 -13.76 4.42
N ALA A 205 -12.89 -12.96 4.33
CA ALA A 205 -11.81 -12.87 5.33
C ALA A 205 -11.34 -11.42 5.50
N GLN A 206 -10.55 -11.13 6.54
CA GLN A 206 -10.16 -9.74 6.86
C GLN A 206 -9.29 -9.13 5.76
N VAL A 207 -9.60 -7.90 5.37
CA VAL A 207 -8.85 -7.16 4.36
C VAL A 207 -8.15 -5.98 5.02
N ARG A 208 -6.82 -5.96 4.95
CA ARG A 208 -6.00 -4.82 5.36
C ARG A 208 -5.07 -4.39 4.23
N PRO A 209 -5.17 -3.14 3.74
CA PRO A 209 -4.37 -2.66 2.62
C PRO A 209 -2.88 -2.65 2.89
N ILE A 210 -2.10 -2.92 1.85
CA ILE A 210 -0.65 -2.72 1.85
C ILE A 210 -0.22 -1.72 0.77
N LEU A 211 0.85 -0.99 1.04
CA LEU A 211 1.49 -0.10 0.09
C LEU A 211 2.95 -0.50 -0.09
N ARG A 212 3.41 -0.54 -1.34
CA ARG A 212 4.83 -0.67 -1.70
C ARG A 212 5.36 0.69 -2.09
N MET A 213 6.38 1.19 -1.39
CA MET A 213 7.03 2.48 -1.69
C MET A 213 8.49 2.23 -2.10
N LYS A 214 9.02 3.10 -2.97
CA LYS A 214 10.44 3.12 -3.32
C LYS A 214 11.20 4.00 -2.34
N MET A 215 12.36 3.52 -1.90
CA MET A 215 13.34 4.27 -1.11
C MET A 215 14.26 4.94 -2.12
N ASN A 216 14.25 6.27 -2.17
CA ASN A 216 15.13 7.05 -3.04
C ASN A 216 16.53 7.19 -2.41
#